data_AF-A0A4R0N4A9-F1
#
_entry.id   AF-A0A4R0N4A9-F1
#
_cell.length_a   1.000
_cell.length_b   1.000
_cell.length_c   1.000
_cell.angle_alpha   90.00
_cell.angle_beta   90.00
_cell.angle_gamma   90.00
#
_symmetry.space_group_name_H-M   'P 1'
#
loop_
_entity.id
_entity.type
_entity.pdbx_description
1 polymer ?
#
loop_
_entity_poly.entity_id
_entity_poly.type
_entity_poly.pdbx_seq_one_letter_code
_entity_poly.pdbx_strand_id
1 'polypeptide(L)'
;MKTLKITSPSGTLNKHILPFVAILLAAAVSWQGLPFLLTSLNTEVGLLDNGIWQLLLFALISFLLLLGISILLFRWLLSWLGLPTINMMVLQFKNLQLWQRFVLYWALFALLFLGGLLSLAAIF
;
A
#
# COMPACT_ATOMS: atom_id res chain seq x y z
N MET A 1 4.70 -61.80 7.12
CA MET A 1 5.26 -60.51 6.65
C MET A 1 4.24 -59.43 6.94
N LYS A 2 4.52 -58.52 7.89
CA LYS A 2 3.58 -57.46 8.29
C LYS A 2 3.80 -56.26 7.36
N THR A 3 2.80 -55.92 6.56
CA THR A 3 2.82 -54.75 5.68
C THR A 3 2.47 -53.50 6.50
N LEU A 4 3.38 -52.53 6.51
CA LEU A 4 3.18 -51.22 7.13
C LEU A 4 2.16 -50.43 6.31
N LYS A 5 0.94 -50.29 6.85
CA LYS A 5 -0.10 -49.41 6.32
C LYS A 5 0.28 -47.97 6.67
N ILE A 6 0.83 -47.24 5.70
CA ILE A 6 1.07 -45.79 5.84
C ILE A 6 -0.28 -45.10 5.71
N THR A 7 -0.92 -44.82 6.85
CA THR A 7 -2.06 -43.92 6.92
C THR A 7 -1.54 -42.49 6.76
N SER A 8 -1.69 -41.93 5.55
CA SER A 8 -1.48 -40.51 5.32
C SER A 8 -2.45 -39.73 6.22
N PRO A 9 -1.97 -38.84 7.11
CA PRO A 9 -2.84 -38.03 7.92
C PRO A 9 -3.55 -37.05 6.97
N SER A 10 -4.84 -37.31 6.71
CA SER A 10 -5.74 -36.35 6.08
C SER A 10 -5.90 -35.18 7.04
N GLY A 11 -4.94 -34.27 7.03
CA GLY A 11 -5.03 -32.98 7.68
C GLY A 11 -6.28 -32.30 7.13
N THR A 12 -7.21 -32.00 8.02
CA THR A 12 -8.43 -31.24 7.76
C THR A 12 -8.04 -29.82 7.36
N LEU A 13 -7.59 -29.67 6.10
CA LEU A 13 -7.31 -28.39 5.47
C LEU A 13 -8.63 -27.62 5.41
N ASN A 14 -8.73 -26.61 6.27
CA ASN A 14 -9.87 -25.73 6.34
C ASN A 14 -10.12 -25.13 4.94
N LYS A 15 -11.29 -25.40 4.36
CA LYS A 15 -11.65 -25.04 2.98
C LYS A 15 -11.51 -23.55 2.68
N HIS A 16 -11.51 -22.69 3.71
CA HIS A 16 -11.29 -21.25 3.58
C HIS A 16 -9.82 -20.84 3.50
N ILE A 17 -8.90 -21.65 4.03
CA ILE A 17 -7.45 -21.36 3.99
C ILE A 17 -6.85 -21.76 2.65
N LEU A 18 -7.38 -22.83 2.04
CA LEU A 18 -6.93 -23.35 0.76
C LEU A 18 -6.95 -22.32 -0.40
N PRO A 19 -8.01 -21.53 -0.63
CA PRO A 19 -8.01 -20.51 -1.67
C PRO A 19 -7.04 -19.36 -1.35
N PHE A 20 -6.90 -18.99 -0.06
CA PHE A 20 -5.97 -17.93 0.34
C PHE A 20 -4.51 -18.32 0.06
N VAL A 21 -4.14 -19.55 0.42
CA VAL A 21 -2.80 -20.10 0.14
C VAL A 21 -2.57 -20.20 -1.38
N ALA A 22 -3.57 -20.62 -2.15
CA ALA A 22 -3.46 -20.71 -3.61
C ALA A 22 -3.23 -19.33 -4.25
N ILE A 23 -3.94 -18.29 -3.80
CA ILE A 23 -3.76 -16.91 -4.28
C ILE A 23 -2.35 -16.41 -3.95
N LEU A 24 -1.87 -16.67 -2.72
CA LEU A 24 -0.56 -16.21 -2.26
C LEU A 24 0.57 -16.89 -3.05
N LEU A 25 0.43 -18.19 -3.34
CA LEU A 25 1.34 -18.93 -4.21
C LEU A 25 1.30 -18.40 -5.65
N ALA A 26 0.11 -18.18 -6.22
CA ALA A 26 -0.03 -17.64 -7.57
C ALA A 26 0.61 -16.24 -7.69
N ALA A 27 0.43 -15.39 -6.67
CA ALA A 27 1.06 -14.07 -6.61
C ALA A 27 2.58 -14.16 -6.51
N ALA A 28 3.12 -15.06 -5.68
CA ALA A 28 4.57 -15.27 -5.56
C ALA A 28 5.20 -15.76 -6.87
N VAL A 29 4.57 -16.72 -7.54
CA VAL A 29 5.02 -17.23 -8.85
C VAL A 29 4.95 -16.14 -9.91
N SER A 30 3.84 -15.38 -9.94
CA SER A 30 3.69 -14.25 -10.87
C SER A 30 4.75 -13.18 -10.66
N TRP A 31 5.07 -12.87 -9.40
CA TRP A 31 6.10 -11.88 -9.05
C TRP A 31 7.50 -12.31 -9.46
N GLN A 32 7.85 -13.60 -9.30
CA GLN A 32 9.13 -14.13 -9.76
C GLN A 32 9.20 -14.32 -11.29
N GLY A 33 8.07 -14.55 -11.95
CA GLY A 33 7.99 -14.70 -13.41
C GLY A 33 7.99 -13.37 -14.17
N LEU A 34 7.58 -12.27 -13.53
CA LEU A 34 7.48 -10.93 -14.12
C LEU A 34 8.80 -10.40 -14.70
N PRO A 35 9.96 -10.50 -14.02
CA PRO A 35 11.25 -10.11 -14.57
C PRO A 35 11.57 -10.81 -15.89
N PHE A 36 11.33 -12.12 -15.95
CA PHE A 36 11.58 -12.92 -17.15
C PHE A 36 10.70 -12.47 -18.31
N LEU A 37 9.41 -12.18 -18.05
CA LEU A 37 8.50 -11.62 -19.06
C LEU A 37 8.92 -10.21 -19.52
N LEU A 38 9.41 -9.37 -18.61
CA LEU A 38 9.86 -8.02 -18.96
C LEU A 38 11.12 -8.07 -19.84
N THR A 39 12.08 -8.95 -19.51
CA THR A 39 13.29 -9.13 -20.32
C THR A 39 13.01 -9.75 -21.69
N SER A 40 11.96 -10.57 -21.83
CA SER A 40 11.60 -11.16 -23.12
C SER A 40 10.85 -10.19 -24.04
N LEU A 41 10.12 -9.22 -23.47
CA LEU A 41 9.37 -8.23 -24.23
C LEU A 41 10.22 -7.05 -24.68
N ASN A 42 11.27 -6.68 -23.94
CA ASN A 42 12.13 -5.56 -24.26
C ASN A 42 13.60 -5.85 -23.92
N THR A 43 14.44 -5.90 -24.96
CA THR A 43 15.90 -6.15 -24.84
C THR A 43 16.65 -4.98 -24.19
N GLU A 44 16.04 -3.79 -24.10
CA GLU A 44 16.62 -2.61 -23.45
C GLU A 44 16.34 -2.54 -21.94
N VAL A 45 15.63 -3.52 -21.38
CA VAL A 45 15.45 -3.62 -19.93
C VAL A 45 16.79 -3.97 -19.32
N GLY A 46 17.44 -2.98 -18.69
CA GLY A 46 18.71 -3.16 -17.99
C GLY A 46 18.65 -4.35 -17.02
N LEU A 47 19.81 -4.98 -16.80
CA LEU A 47 19.95 -6.20 -15.98
C LEU A 47 19.14 -6.11 -14.68
N LEU A 48 17.99 -6.77 -14.68
CA LEU A 48 17.07 -6.77 -13.56
C LEU A 48 17.53 -7.86 -12.59
N ASP A 49 18.52 -7.51 -11.76
CA ASP A 49 19.03 -8.39 -10.72
C ASP A 49 17.92 -8.70 -9.71
N ASN A 50 17.88 -9.95 -9.24
CA ASN A 50 16.95 -10.40 -8.20
C ASN A 50 17.06 -9.52 -6.94
N GLY A 51 18.24 -8.99 -6.63
CA GLY A 51 18.42 -8.03 -5.53
C GLY A 51 17.62 -6.73 -5.73
N ILE A 52 17.68 -6.12 -6.91
CA ILE A 52 16.95 -4.89 -7.25
C ILE A 52 15.44 -5.15 -7.25
N TRP A 53 15.02 -6.32 -7.77
CA TRP A 53 13.61 -6.72 -7.81
C TRP A 53 13.00 -6.89 -6.42
N GLN A 54 13.74 -7.49 -5.49
CA GLN A 54 13.32 -7.63 -4.09
C GLN A 54 13.33 -6.28 -3.37
N LEU A 55 14.29 -5.41 -3.67
CA LEU A 55 14.37 -4.07 -3.09
C LEU A 55 13.17 -3.21 -3.52
N LEU A 56 12.70 -3.35 -4.76
CA LEU A 56 11.47 -2.71 -5.24
C LEU A 56 10.25 -3.18 -4.43
N LEU A 57 10.11 -4.50 -4.22
CA LEU A 57 9.03 -5.05 -3.40
C LEU A 57 9.08 -4.48 -1.97
N PHE A 58 10.26 -4.45 -1.38
CA PHE A 58 10.47 -3.93 -0.03
C PHE A 58 10.14 -2.43 0.05
N ALA A 59 10.56 -1.63 -0.93
CA ALA A 59 10.23 -0.22 -1.02
C ALA A 59 8.72 0.00 -1.13
N LEU A 60 8.03 -0.81 -1.92
CA LEU A 60 6.57 -0.75 -2.06
C LEU A 60 5.85 -1.09 -0.75
N ILE A 61 6.28 -2.15 -0.05
CA ILE A 61 5.73 -2.52 1.26
C ILE A 61 5.97 -1.41 2.28
N SER A 62 7.20 -0.89 2.34
CA SER A 62 7.55 0.21 3.24
C SER A 62 6.73 1.47 2.97
N PHE A 63 6.55 1.83 1.70
CA PHE A 63 5.70 2.94 1.29
C PHE A 63 4.24 2.74 1.72
N LEU A 64 3.67 1.55 1.50
CA LEU A 64 2.29 1.25 1.91
C LEU A 64 2.11 1.29 3.43
N LEU A 65 3.09 0.79 4.18
CA LEU A 65 3.08 0.88 5.64
C LEU A 65 3.14 2.34 6.11
N LEU A 66 4.05 3.14 5.55
CA LEU A 66 4.17 4.55 5.87
C LEU A 66 2.88 5.32 5.54
N LEU A 67 2.29 5.05 4.37
CA LEU A 67 1.00 5.60 3.97
C LEU A 67 -0.10 5.22 4.96
N GLY A 68 -0.17 3.94 5.35
CA GLY A 68 -1.14 3.45 6.33
C GLY A 68 -1.00 4.14 7.69
N ILE A 69 0.23 4.29 8.17
CA ILE A 69 0.54 5.02 9.41
C ILE A 69 0.14 6.49 9.28
N SER A 70 0.46 7.13 8.16
CA SER A 70 0.09 8.54 7.91
C SER A 70 -1.42 8.74 7.92
N ILE A 71 -2.19 7.83 7.32
CA ILE A 71 -3.66 7.89 7.33
C ILE A 71 -4.19 7.70 8.76
N LEU A 72 -3.60 6.78 9.52
CA LEU A 72 -4.01 6.52 10.89
C LEU A 72 -3.74 7.73 11.80
N LEU A 73 -2.55 8.32 11.70
CA LEU A 73 -2.20 9.55 12.41
C LEU A 73 -3.13 10.70 12.02
N PHE A 74 -3.43 10.86 10.74
CA PHE A 74 -4.37 11.87 10.27
C PHE A 74 -5.76 11.70 10.88
N ARG A 75 -6.31 10.47 10.84
CA ARG A 75 -7.61 10.16 11.46
C ARG A 75 -7.61 10.40 12.97
N TRP A 76 -6.54 10.00 13.65
CA TRP A 76 -6.38 10.21 15.07
C TRP A 76 -6.34 11.70 15.41
N LEU A 77 -5.59 12.50 14.65
CA LEU A 77 -5.52 13.95 14.81
C LEU A 77 -6.88 14.61 14.60
N LEU A 78 -7.62 14.21 13.56
CA LEU A 78 -8.98 14.70 13.31
C LEU A 78 -9.91 14.40 14.49
N SER A 79 -9.87 13.17 15.00
CA SER A 79 -10.66 12.77 16.15
C SER A 79 -10.27 13.54 17.41
N TRP A 80 -8.98 13.80 17.61
CA TRP A 80 -8.48 14.55 18.76
C TRP A 80 -8.90 16.02 18.73
N LEU A 81 -8.94 16.62 17.54
CA LEU A 81 -9.47 17.97 17.29
C LEU A 81 -11.01 18.03 17.34
N GLY A 82 -11.71 16.91 17.53
CA GLY A 82 -13.18 16.84 17.53
C GLY A 82 -13.80 17.11 16.15
N LEU A 83 -13.02 16.97 15.08
CA LEU A 83 -13.47 17.25 13.73
C LEU A 83 -14.28 16.07 13.16
N PRO A 84 -15.29 16.35 12.31
CA PRO A 84 -16.11 15.31 11.69
C PRO A 84 -15.29 14.49 10.67
N THR A 85 -15.87 13.43 10.11
CA THR A 85 -15.18 12.61 9.10
C THR A 85 -14.90 13.40 7.82
N ILE A 86 -13.83 13.03 7.10
CA ILE A 86 -13.42 13.68 5.83
C ILE A 86 -14.61 13.76 4.85
N ASN A 87 -15.39 12.68 4.72
CA ASN A 87 -16.54 12.64 3.83
C ASN A 87 -17.55 13.74 4.15
N MET A 88 -17.82 13.97 5.44
CA MET A 88 -18.73 15.02 5.89
C MET A 88 -18.14 16.42 5.64
N MET A 89 -16.84 16.61 5.87
CA MET A 89 -16.17 17.89 5.53
C MET A 89 -16.25 18.21 4.03
N VAL A 90 -16.02 17.22 3.16
CA VAL A 90 -16.08 17.40 1.70
C VAL A 90 -17.51 17.70 1.23
N LEU A 91 -18.52 17.10 1.85
CA LEU A 91 -19.92 17.42 1.55
C LEU A 91 -20.28 18.85 1.95
N GLN A 92 -19.84 19.30 3.14
CA GLN A 92 -20.07 20.68 3.59
C GLN A 92 -19.29 21.71 2.77
N PHE A 93 -18.17 21.33 2.17
CA PHE A 93 -17.40 22.20 1.28
C PHE A 93 -18.24 22.72 0.09
N LYS A 94 -19.18 21.90 -0.41
CA LYS A 94 -20.11 22.30 -1.49
C LYS A 94 -21.18 23.30 -1.04
N ASN A 95 -21.35 23.53 0.26
CA ASN A 95 -22.29 24.51 0.82
C ASN A 95 -21.63 25.87 1.09
N LEU A 96 -20.29 25.97 1.04
CA LEU A 96 -19.56 27.21 1.27
C LEU A 96 -19.73 28.21 0.12
N GLN A 97 -19.64 29.51 0.41
CA GLN A 97 -19.62 30.55 -0.61
C GLN A 97 -18.33 30.50 -1.45
N LEU A 98 -18.36 31.03 -2.68
CA LEU A 98 -17.24 30.95 -3.62
C LEU A 98 -15.93 31.53 -3.03
N TRP A 99 -16.01 32.69 -2.36
CA TRP A 99 -14.86 33.33 -1.72
C TRP A 99 -14.27 32.48 -0.57
N GLN A 100 -15.13 31.85 0.24
CA GLN A 100 -14.68 30.98 1.34
C GLN A 100 -13.94 29.75 0.80
N ARG A 101 -14.44 29.16 -0.30
CA ARG A 101 -13.74 28.05 -0.97
C ARG A 101 -12.38 28.48 -1.50
N PHE A 102 -12.29 29.68 -2.09
CA PHE A 102 -11.04 30.23 -2.60
C PHE A 102 -9.99 30.39 -1.48
N VAL A 103 -10.38 31.00 -0.34
CA VAL A 103 -9.49 31.14 0.82
C VAL A 103 -9.05 29.78 1.36
N LEU A 104 -9.97 28.81 1.45
CA LEU A 104 -9.66 27.47 1.95
C LEU A 104 -8.68 26.73 1.03
N TYR A 105 -8.85 26.82 -0.29
CA TYR A 105 -7.88 26.26 -1.24
C TYR A 105 -6.50 26.88 -1.08
N TRP A 106 -6.42 28.20 -0.88
CA TRP A 106 -5.16 28.90 -0.63
C TRP A 106 -4.50 28.43 0.67
N ALA A 107 -5.28 28.26 1.73
CA ALA A 107 -4.77 27.75 3.01
C ALA A 107 -4.25 26.31 2.89
N LEU A 108 -4.99 25.43 2.18
CA LEU A 108 -4.54 24.06 1.91
C LEU A 108 -3.27 24.02 1.06
N PHE A 109 -3.18 24.89 0.05
CA PHE A 109 -1.97 25.02 -0.76
C PHE A 109 -0.77 25.46 0.08
N ALA A 110 -0.94 26.48 0.94
CA ALA A 110 0.12 26.94 1.83
C ALA A 110 0.55 25.85 2.83
N LEU A 111 -0.40 25.09 3.38
CA LEU A 111 -0.11 23.94 4.26
C LEU A 111 0.63 22.82 3.52
N LEU A 112 0.25 22.52 2.27
CA LEU A 112 0.93 21.52 1.46
C LEU A 112 2.35 21.96 1.13
N PHE A 113 2.54 23.23 0.76
CA PHE A 113 3.85 23.81 0.51
C PHE A 113 4.73 23.80 1.76
N LEU A 114 4.18 24.18 2.92
CA LEU A 114 4.88 24.12 4.20
C LEU A 114 5.26 22.69 4.58
N GLY A 115 4.36 21.73 4.37
CA GLY A 115 4.64 20.31 4.58
C GLY A 115 5.78 19.81 3.69
N GLY A 116 5.82 20.23 2.42
CA GLY A 116 6.91 19.94 1.50
C GLY A 116 8.25 20.58 1.92
N LEU A 117 8.24 21.79 2.46
CA LEU A 117 9.45 22.41 3.02
C LEU A 117 9.93 21.68 4.27
N LEU A 118 9.02 21.29 5.16
CA LEU A 118 9.36 20.54 6.37
C LEU A 118 9.90 19.15 6.06
N SER A 119 9.35 18.47 5.03
CA SER A 119 9.88 17.18 4.60
C SER A 119 11.26 17.32 3.98
N LEU A 120 11.51 18.37 3.19
CA LEU A 120 12.85 18.67 2.68
C LEU A 120 13.82 18.97 3.81
N ALA A 121 13.41 19.78 4.79
CA ALA A 121 14.22 20.10 5.97
C ALA A 121 14.52 18.89 6.85
N ALA A 122 13.63 17.87 6.88
CA ALA A 122 13.87 16.64 7.63
C ALA A 122 14.91 15.70 6.98
N ILE A 123 15.21 15.91 5.68
CA ILE A 123 16.22 15.13 4.95
C ILE A 123 17.63 15.72 5.13
N PHE A 124 17.72 17.03 5.38
CA PHE A 124 18.98 17.76 5.62
C PHE A 124 19.36 17.78 7.10
#